data_AF-A0A813FMG4-F1
#
_entry.id   AF-A0A813FMG4-F1
#
_cell.length_a   1.000
_cell.length_b   1.000
_cell.length_c   1.000
_cell.angle_alpha   90.00
_cell.angle_beta   90.00
_cell.angle_gamma   90.00
#
_symmetry.space_group_name_H-M   'P 1'
#
loop_
_entity.id
_entity.type
_entity.pdbx_description
1 polymer ?
#
loop_
_entity_poly.entity_id
_entity_poly.type
_entity_poly.pdbx_seq_one_letter_code
_entity_poly.pdbx_strand_id
1 'polypeptide(L)'
;MFSSCASKLFVRINNPKTAKRGNARVQHGSVTSESVVACVEAVVGPMQRTELLWPFSHSDYRRRFDKLLSLVGVTKNYYTPGGLRGGGAVRDFVINGDIANLMWKMRITSQSTQAHYLQEVVTEQSLLRLPAGSRDILKFLSIFFHALRLVAIASLKSGRAKPLVQVLFSSD
;
A
#
# COMPACT_ATOMS: atom_id res chain seq x y z
N MET A 1 -20.01 -20.64 6.37
CA MET A 1 -19.64 -20.19 5.01
C MET A 1 -19.83 -18.67 4.96
N PHE A 2 -18.82 -17.89 5.34
CA PHE A 2 -18.94 -16.43 5.36
C PHE A 2 -18.62 -15.89 3.96
N SER A 3 -19.68 -15.59 3.20
CA SER A 3 -19.62 -14.82 1.96
C SER A 3 -19.55 -13.35 2.34
N SER A 4 -18.39 -12.72 2.17
CA SER A 4 -18.30 -11.26 2.11
C SER A 4 -18.07 -10.87 0.66
N CYS A 5 -19.10 -10.25 0.09
CA CYS A 5 -19.27 -9.87 -1.31
C CYS A 5 -18.79 -8.42 -1.56
N ALA A 6 -17.78 -7.95 -0.82
CA ALA A 6 -17.27 -6.60 -1.03
C ALA A 6 -16.17 -6.62 -2.12
N SER A 7 -16.53 -6.23 -3.34
CA SER A 7 -15.55 -6.01 -4.43
C SER A 7 -14.80 -4.68 -4.28
N LYS A 8 -15.21 -3.84 -3.31
CA LYS A 8 -14.65 -2.51 -3.10
C LYS A 8 -14.63 -2.14 -1.61
N LEU A 9 -13.53 -1.55 -1.18
CA LEU A 9 -13.36 -0.98 0.16
C LEU A 9 -13.26 0.54 0.05
N PHE A 10 -13.94 1.27 0.94
CA PHE A 10 -13.82 2.72 1.06
C PHE A 10 -13.05 3.07 2.34
N VAL A 11 -12.11 4.00 2.21
CA VAL A 11 -11.31 4.51 3.32
C VAL A 11 -11.69 5.96 3.55
N ARG A 12 -12.19 6.27 4.75
CA ARG A 12 -12.43 7.64 5.19
C ARG A 12 -11.23 8.15 5.98
N ILE A 13 -10.62 9.22 5.50
CA ILE A 13 -9.48 9.88 6.14
C ILE A 13 -10.01 11.14 6.82
N ASN A 14 -10.07 11.08 8.14
CA ASN A 14 -10.37 12.24 8.98
C ASN A 14 -9.08 13.06 9.19
N ASN A 15 -9.18 14.38 9.21
CA ASN A 15 -8.06 15.31 9.44
C ASN A 15 -6.86 15.11 8.49
N PRO A 16 -7.05 15.16 7.15
CA PRO A 16 -5.94 15.01 6.22
C PRO A 16 -4.91 16.12 6.41
N LYS A 17 -3.63 15.81 6.12
CA LYS A 17 -2.52 16.78 6.21
C LYS A 17 -2.78 18.09 5.45
N THR A 18 -3.55 18.03 4.36
CA THR A 18 -3.88 19.17 3.53
C THR A 18 -5.06 20.01 4.05
N ALA A 19 -5.81 19.54 5.07
CA ALA A 19 -6.92 20.29 5.66
C ALA A 19 -6.51 21.68 6.18
N LYS A 20 -5.28 21.78 6.71
CA LYS A 20 -4.71 23.06 7.18
C LYS A 20 -4.32 24.02 6.04
N ARG A 21 -4.39 23.59 4.78
CA ARG A 21 -4.03 24.36 3.58
C ARG A 21 -5.25 24.67 2.71
N GLY A 22 -6.43 24.83 3.32
CA GLY A 22 -7.68 25.17 2.62
C GLY A 22 -8.34 24.02 1.84
N ASN A 23 -7.84 22.79 1.95
CA ASN A 23 -8.43 21.62 1.28
C ASN A 23 -9.51 20.95 2.15
N ALA A 24 -10.28 20.03 1.55
CA ALA A 24 -11.36 19.29 2.20
C ALA A 24 -10.94 18.68 3.57
N ARG A 25 -11.79 18.90 4.59
CA ARG A 25 -11.58 18.44 5.98
C ARG A 25 -11.75 16.92 6.15
N VAL A 26 -12.36 16.27 5.17
CA VAL A 26 -12.51 14.81 5.06
C VAL A 26 -12.10 14.39 3.66
N GLN A 27 -11.34 13.31 3.56
CA GLN A 27 -10.98 12.70 2.28
C GLN A 27 -11.48 11.25 2.21
N HIS A 28 -11.79 10.81 1.00
CA HIS A 28 -12.25 9.45 0.74
C HIS A 28 -11.32 8.77 -0.27
N GLY A 29 -10.83 7.59 0.06
CA GLY A 29 -10.15 6.69 -0.87
C GLY A 29 -11.03 5.49 -1.17
N SER A 30 -10.76 4.81 -2.27
CA SER A 30 -11.34 3.50 -2.53
C SER A 30 -10.30 2.52 -3.04
N VAL A 31 -10.47 1.26 -2.67
CA VAL A 31 -9.66 0.13 -3.15
C VAL A 31 -10.61 -0.79 -3.91
N THR A 32 -10.31 -1.05 -5.17
CA THR A 32 -11.15 -1.85 -6.08
C THR A 32 -10.57 -3.23 -6.37
N SER A 33 -9.35 -3.52 -5.92
CA SER A 33 -8.77 -4.85 -6.07
C SER A 33 -9.40 -5.78 -5.05
N GLU A 34 -10.25 -6.70 -5.49
CA GLU A 34 -10.92 -7.71 -4.65
C GLU A 34 -9.93 -8.43 -3.73
N SER A 35 -8.75 -8.74 -4.26
CA SER A 35 -7.69 -9.40 -3.49
C SER A 35 -7.13 -8.56 -2.34
N VAL A 36 -7.03 -7.24 -2.54
CA VAL A 36 -6.61 -6.31 -1.49
C VAL A 36 -7.76 -6.11 -0.50
N VAL A 37 -9.00 -6.01 -0.98
CA VAL A 37 -10.19 -5.90 -0.12
C VAL A 37 -10.29 -7.11 0.81
N ALA A 38 -10.16 -8.33 0.30
CA ALA A 38 -10.20 -9.56 1.10
C ALA A 38 -9.07 -9.64 2.14
N CYS A 39 -7.87 -9.14 1.79
CA CYS A 39 -6.75 -9.07 2.73
C CYS A 39 -7.01 -8.05 3.84
N VAL A 40 -7.46 -6.84 3.48
CA VAL A 40 -7.80 -5.79 4.45
C VAL A 40 -8.93 -6.25 5.37
N GLU A 41 -9.97 -6.90 4.83
CA GLU A 41 -11.07 -7.45 5.61
C GLU A 41 -10.59 -8.54 6.58
N ALA A 42 -9.67 -9.42 6.17
CA ALA A 42 -9.12 -10.43 7.07
C ALA A 42 -8.33 -9.83 8.25
N VAL A 43 -7.73 -8.64 8.08
CA VAL A 43 -6.96 -7.95 9.13
C VAL A 43 -7.85 -7.04 9.99
N VAL A 44 -8.71 -6.25 9.36
CA VAL A 44 -9.47 -5.17 9.99
C VAL A 44 -10.89 -5.61 10.35
N GLY A 45 -11.46 -6.59 9.65
CA GLY A 45 -12.82 -7.09 9.90
C GLY A 45 -13.06 -7.53 11.36
N PRO A 46 -12.10 -8.16 12.05
CA PRO A 46 -12.22 -8.49 13.48
C PRO A 46 -12.08 -7.30 14.44
N MET A 47 -11.62 -6.13 13.98
CA MET A 47 -11.37 -4.96 14.85
C MET A 47 -12.66 -4.23 15.21
N GLN A 48 -12.73 -3.65 16.42
CA GLN A 48 -13.82 -2.77 16.81
C GLN A 48 -13.73 -1.41 16.08
N ARG A 49 -14.88 -0.75 15.89
CA ARG A 49 -14.95 0.54 15.19
C ARG A 49 -14.16 1.67 15.84
N THR A 50 -13.89 1.56 17.14
CA THR A 50 -13.14 2.53 17.95
C THR A 50 -11.64 2.27 17.91
N GLU A 51 -11.20 1.10 17.43
CA GLU A 51 -9.79 0.77 17.33
C GLU A 51 -9.11 1.53 16.19
N LEU A 52 -7.87 1.94 16.42
CA LEU A 52 -7.03 2.53 15.39
C LEU A 52 -6.53 1.41 14.46
N LEU A 53 -6.71 1.59 13.14
CA LEU A 53 -6.10 0.71 12.13
C LEU A 53 -4.56 0.62 12.29
N TRP A 54 -3.96 1.65 12.86
CA TRP A 54 -2.54 1.74 13.16
C TRP A 54 -2.34 2.51 14.47
N PRO A 55 -2.11 1.83 15.61
CA PRO A 55 -1.95 2.51 16.91
C PRO A 55 -0.50 2.95 17.21
N PHE A 56 0.43 2.89 16.24
CA PHE A 56 1.85 3.21 16.45
C PHE A 56 2.28 4.52 15.79
N SER A 57 3.51 4.95 16.10
CA SER A 57 4.08 6.15 15.52
C SER A 57 4.40 6.00 14.03
N HIS A 58 4.64 7.13 13.36
CA HIS A 58 5.15 7.14 11.98
C HIS A 58 6.55 6.51 11.88
N SER A 59 7.37 6.67 12.91
CA SER A 59 8.71 6.07 12.99
C SER A 59 8.65 4.54 13.06
N ASP A 60 7.68 3.99 13.79
CA ASP A 60 7.44 2.55 13.84
C ASP A 60 7.03 2.01 12.47
N TYR A 61 6.12 2.72 11.79
CA TYR A 61 5.71 2.35 10.44
C TYR A 61 6.94 2.29 9.51
N ARG A 62 7.80 3.32 9.57
CA ARG A 62 8.99 3.38 8.73
C ARG A 62 9.98 2.26 9.03
N ARG A 63 10.30 2.02 10.30
CA ARG A 63 11.19 0.93 10.74
C ARG A 63 10.71 -0.42 10.22
N ARG A 64 9.41 -0.68 10.31
CA ARG A 64 8.79 -1.93 9.86
C ARG A 64 8.80 -2.08 8.36
N PHE A 65 8.52 -0.99 7.64
CA PHE A 65 8.64 -0.95 6.20
C PHE A 65 10.07 -1.26 5.74
N ASP A 66 11.08 -0.66 6.39
CA ASP A 66 12.49 -0.93 6.07
C ASP A 66 12.88 -2.39 6.37
N LYS A 67 12.33 -2.99 7.44
CA LYS A 67 12.51 -4.43 7.73
C LYS A 67 11.94 -5.29 6.60
N LEU A 68 10.74 -4.98 6.10
CA LEU A 68 10.16 -5.69 4.96
C LEU A 68 11.00 -5.55 3.68
N LEU A 69 11.53 -4.36 3.41
CA LEU A 69 12.44 -4.14 2.28
C LEU A 69 13.72 -4.98 2.41
N SER A 70 14.28 -5.06 3.62
CA SER A 70 15.50 -5.85 3.85
C SER A 70 15.32 -7.34 3.56
N LEU A 71 14.12 -7.89 3.84
CA LEU A 71 13.78 -9.29 3.56
C LEU A 71 13.76 -9.60 2.05
N VAL A 72 13.53 -8.60 1.22
CA VAL A 72 13.56 -8.73 -0.25
C VAL A 72 14.86 -8.21 -0.86
N GLY A 73 15.90 -8.01 -0.02
CA GLY A 73 17.21 -7.54 -0.45
C GLY A 73 17.22 -6.09 -0.93
N VAL A 74 16.23 -5.27 -0.55
CA VAL A 74 16.18 -3.86 -0.90
C VAL A 74 16.75 -3.01 0.23
N THR A 75 17.74 -2.19 -0.10
CA THR A 75 18.39 -1.28 0.86
C THR A 75 17.39 -0.28 1.45
N LYS A 76 17.59 0.05 2.72
CA LYS A 76 16.85 1.12 3.40
C LYS A 76 16.88 2.42 2.59
N ASN A 77 15.77 3.15 2.59
CA ASN A 77 15.56 4.42 1.85
C ASN A 77 15.40 4.30 0.33
N TYR A 78 15.62 3.13 -0.26
CA TYR A 78 15.41 2.97 -1.71
C TYR A 78 13.93 3.15 -2.09
N TYR A 79 13.04 2.58 -1.27
CA TYR A 79 11.62 2.91 -1.30
C TYR A 79 11.22 3.59 0.00
N THR A 80 10.24 4.49 -0.10
CA THR A 80 9.53 5.03 1.05
C THR A 80 8.03 4.73 0.93
N PRO A 81 7.28 4.67 2.03
CA PRO A 81 5.84 4.46 1.98
C PRO A 81 5.13 5.49 1.08
N GLY A 82 5.56 6.76 1.14
CA GLY A 82 5.06 7.81 0.27
C GLY A 82 5.50 7.65 -1.19
N GLY A 83 6.71 7.13 -1.43
CA GLY A 83 7.24 6.86 -2.76
C GLY A 83 6.43 5.79 -3.52
N LEU A 84 5.87 4.79 -2.84
CA LEU A 84 5.01 3.77 -3.47
C LEU A 84 3.78 4.38 -4.17
N ARG A 85 3.33 5.55 -3.73
CA ARG A 85 2.24 6.30 -4.37
C ARG A 85 2.58 6.65 -5.82
N GLY A 86 3.83 7.04 -6.09
CA GLY A 86 4.29 7.35 -7.43
C GLY A 86 4.28 6.13 -8.35
N GLY A 87 4.83 4.99 -7.88
CA GLY A 87 4.79 3.74 -8.65
C GLY A 87 3.36 3.26 -8.93
N GLY A 88 2.44 3.46 -7.98
CA GLY A 88 1.01 3.21 -8.19
C GLY A 88 0.39 4.10 -9.28
N ALA A 89 0.78 5.38 -9.35
CA ALA A 89 0.33 6.30 -10.38
C ALA A 89 0.86 5.93 -11.77
N VAL A 90 2.14 5.55 -11.87
CA VAL A 90 2.73 5.06 -13.12
C VAL A 90 1.99 3.82 -13.60
N ARG A 91 1.72 2.85 -12.71
CA ARG A 91 0.96 1.65 -13.06
C ARG A 91 -0.46 1.97 -13.53
N ASP A 92 -1.19 2.83 -12.82
CA ASP A 92 -2.55 3.23 -13.18
C ASP A 92 -2.58 3.97 -14.53
N PHE A 93 -1.56 4.78 -14.82
CA PHE A 93 -1.36 5.42 -16.12
C PHE A 93 -1.10 4.40 -17.23
N VAL A 94 -0.16 3.47 -17.04
CA VAL A 94 0.18 2.44 -18.04
C VAL A 94 -1.03 1.57 -18.38
N ILE A 95 -1.91 1.29 -17.41
CA ILE A 95 -3.09 0.45 -17.62
C ILE A 95 -4.25 1.22 -18.25
N ASN A 96 -4.56 2.43 -17.77
CA ASN A 96 -5.79 3.12 -18.14
C ASN A 96 -5.59 4.29 -19.12
N GLY A 97 -4.38 4.85 -19.21
CA GLY A 97 -4.06 6.02 -20.06
C GLY A 97 -4.74 7.34 -19.68
N ASP A 98 -5.70 7.33 -18.75
CA ASP A 98 -6.50 8.50 -18.39
C ASP A 98 -5.81 9.39 -17.36
N ILE A 99 -5.19 10.46 -17.86
CA ILE A 99 -4.49 11.47 -17.07
C ILE A 99 -5.44 12.20 -16.12
N ALA A 100 -6.65 12.55 -16.55
CA ALA A 100 -7.58 13.34 -15.75
C ALA A 100 -8.08 12.55 -14.54
N ASN A 101 -8.45 11.28 -14.75
CA ASN A 101 -8.81 10.38 -13.67
C ASN A 101 -7.63 10.10 -12.74
N LEU A 102 -6.41 9.95 -13.29
CA LEU A 102 -5.21 9.80 -12.49
C LEU A 102 -4.94 11.03 -11.61
N MET A 103 -5.06 12.25 -12.15
CA MET A 103 -4.92 13.49 -11.39
C MET A 103 -5.93 13.56 -10.24
N TRP A 104 -7.17 13.15 -10.50
CA TRP A 104 -8.22 13.11 -9.48
C TRP A 104 -7.92 12.09 -8.38
N LYS A 105 -7.55 10.85 -8.74
CA LYS A 105 -7.11 9.81 -7.77
C LYS A 105 -5.88 10.26 -6.97
N MET A 106 -4.94 10.91 -7.63
CA MET A 106 -3.69 11.39 -7.04
C MET A 106 -3.82 12.73 -6.31
N ARG A 107 -4.97 13.40 -6.40
CA ARG A 107 -5.21 14.74 -5.84
C ARG A 107 -4.13 15.75 -6.25
N ILE A 108 -3.68 15.64 -7.50
CA ILE A 108 -2.72 16.58 -8.10
C ILE A 108 -3.55 17.60 -8.87
N THR A 109 -3.38 18.88 -8.55
CA THR A 109 -4.13 19.98 -9.19
C THR A 109 -3.38 20.59 -10.38
N SER A 110 -2.07 20.42 -10.46
CA SER A 110 -1.25 20.92 -11.57
C SER A 110 -0.74 19.80 -12.46
N GLN A 111 -1.01 19.88 -13.77
CA GLN A 111 -0.46 18.96 -14.77
C GLN A 111 1.08 19.03 -14.83
N SER A 112 1.69 20.20 -14.57
CA SER A 112 3.15 20.33 -14.56
C SER A 112 3.79 19.47 -13.46
N THR A 113 3.18 19.43 -12.28
CA THR A 113 3.63 18.60 -11.17
C THR A 113 3.48 17.10 -11.50
N GLN A 114 2.47 16.72 -12.27
CA GLN A 114 2.26 15.33 -12.69
C GLN A 114 3.28 14.85 -13.71
N ALA A 115 3.66 15.70 -14.67
CA ALA A 115 4.72 15.38 -15.64
C ALA A 115 6.04 15.07 -14.92
N HIS A 116 6.40 15.88 -13.90
CA HIS A 116 7.52 15.60 -13.01
C HIS A 116 7.36 14.26 -12.29
N TYR A 117 6.20 13.96 -11.67
CA TYR A 117 5.98 12.67 -11.04
C TYR A 117 6.13 11.50 -12.02
N LEU A 118 5.58 11.60 -13.23
CA LEU A 118 5.62 10.48 -14.17
C LEU A 118 7.03 10.26 -14.72
N GLN A 119 7.76 11.33 -15.03
CA GLN A 119 9.11 11.25 -15.57
C GLN A 119 10.15 10.90 -14.49
N GLU A 120 10.08 11.53 -13.30
CA GLU A 120 11.03 11.29 -12.21
C GLU A 120 10.78 9.95 -11.51
N VAL A 121 9.53 9.56 -11.25
CA VAL A 121 9.24 8.30 -10.53
C VAL A 121 9.56 7.07 -11.39
N VAL A 122 9.31 7.12 -12.70
CA VAL A 122 9.74 6.06 -13.62
C VAL A 122 11.26 5.90 -13.58
N THR A 123 11.99 7.00 -13.39
CA THR A 123 13.45 7.04 -13.42
C THR A 123 14.09 6.67 -12.07
N GLU A 124 13.53 7.12 -10.95
CA GLU A 124 14.06 6.87 -9.60
C GLU A 124 13.69 5.49 -9.05
N GLN A 125 12.52 4.94 -9.41
CA GLN A 125 12.05 3.63 -8.93
C GLN A 125 12.41 2.48 -9.85
N SER A 126 13.37 2.68 -10.76
CA SER A 126 13.76 1.65 -11.73
C SER A 126 14.26 0.41 -11.00
N LEU A 127 13.56 -0.71 -11.18
CA LEU A 127 13.96 -2.04 -10.70
C LEU A 127 15.37 -2.39 -11.17
N LEU A 128 15.85 -1.81 -12.27
CA LEU A 128 17.17 -2.06 -12.85
C LEU A 128 18.33 -1.68 -11.91
N ARG A 129 18.13 -0.73 -11.00
CA ARG A 129 19.13 -0.30 -10.03
C ARG A 129 19.20 -1.21 -8.79
N LEU A 130 18.25 -2.13 -8.62
CA LEU A 130 18.31 -3.12 -7.54
C LEU A 130 19.31 -4.24 -7.88
N PRO A 131 19.97 -4.84 -6.86
CA PRO A 131 20.80 -6.03 -7.06
C PRO A 131 20.02 -7.17 -7.73
N ALA A 132 20.71 -8.01 -8.51
CA ALA A 132 20.07 -9.11 -9.25
C ALA A 132 19.23 -10.03 -8.35
N GLY A 133 19.77 -10.45 -7.20
CA GLY A 133 19.05 -11.29 -6.25
C GLY A 133 17.77 -10.63 -5.71
N SER A 134 17.81 -9.34 -5.41
CA SER A 134 16.63 -8.58 -4.94
C SER A 134 15.56 -8.48 -6.04
N ARG A 135 15.98 -8.29 -7.30
CA ARG A 135 15.05 -8.28 -8.44
C ARG A 135 14.38 -9.64 -8.61
N ASP A 136 15.12 -10.73 -8.47
CA ASP A 136 14.59 -12.08 -8.65
C ASP A 136 13.62 -12.45 -7.52
N ILE A 137 13.91 -12.07 -6.28
CA ILE A 137 12.97 -12.19 -5.15
C ILE A 137 11.70 -11.39 -5.43
N LEU A 138 11.81 -10.13 -5.88
CA LEU A 138 10.65 -9.30 -6.19
C LEU A 138 9.82 -9.86 -7.36
N LYS A 139 10.47 -10.37 -8.41
CA LYS A 139 9.78 -11.05 -9.53
C LYS A 139 9.07 -12.30 -9.05
N PHE A 140 9.75 -13.14 -8.26
CA PHE A 140 9.16 -14.33 -7.67
C PHE A 140 7.94 -13.96 -6.83
N LEU A 141 8.08 -13.03 -5.88
CA LEU A 141 6.96 -12.56 -5.06
C LEU A 141 5.83 -11.96 -5.90
N SER A 142 6.13 -11.28 -7.01
CA SER A 142 5.11 -10.75 -7.89
C SER A 142 4.33 -11.84 -8.63
N ILE A 143 5.00 -12.91 -9.08
CA ILE A 143 4.37 -14.06 -9.74
C ILE A 143 3.50 -14.82 -8.74
N PHE A 144 4.07 -15.12 -7.57
CA PHE A 144 3.41 -15.89 -6.52
C PHE A 144 2.47 -15.05 -5.65
N PHE A 145 2.33 -13.75 -5.90
CA PHE A 145 1.47 -12.84 -5.13
C PHE A 145 0.06 -13.40 -4.95
N HIS A 146 -0.49 -14.00 -6.00
CA HIS A 146 -1.82 -14.60 -6.01
C HIS A 146 -1.97 -15.83 -5.12
N ALA A 147 -0.91 -16.63 -4.97
CA ALA A 147 -0.90 -17.80 -4.09
C ALA A 147 -0.54 -17.41 -2.65
N LEU A 148 0.51 -16.59 -2.48
CA LEU A 148 0.97 -16.08 -1.19
C LEU A 148 -0.13 -15.31 -0.46
N ARG A 149 -0.94 -14.51 -1.18
CA ARG A 149 -2.08 -13.81 -0.57
C ARG A 149 -3.13 -14.78 0.00
N LEU A 150 -3.42 -15.89 -0.68
CA LEU A 150 -4.45 -16.83 -0.24
C LEU A 150 -3.99 -17.55 1.02
N VAL A 151 -2.72 -17.95 1.04
CA VAL A 151 -2.07 -18.51 2.22
C VAL A 151 -2.05 -17.50 3.37
N ALA A 152 -1.73 -16.23 3.10
CA ALA A 152 -1.74 -15.18 4.11
C ALA A 152 -3.14 -14.95 4.69
N ILE A 153 -4.17 -14.82 3.84
CA ILE A 153 -5.56 -14.65 4.26
C ILE A 153 -6.03 -15.87 5.07
N ALA A 154 -5.73 -17.08 4.62
CA ALA A 154 -6.08 -18.31 5.34
C ALA A 154 -5.36 -18.41 6.69
N SER A 155 -4.09 -18.01 6.76
CA SER A 155 -3.30 -17.99 8.00
C SER A 155 -3.84 -16.96 8.99
N LEU A 156 -4.23 -15.77 8.52
CA LEU A 156 -4.86 -14.74 9.35
C LEU A 156 -6.23 -15.18 9.87
N LYS A 157 -7.08 -15.78 9.00
CA LYS A 157 -8.41 -16.27 9.39
C LYS A 157 -8.37 -17.47 10.34
N SER A 158 -7.36 -18.33 10.23
CA SER A 158 -7.21 -19.52 11.09
C SER A 158 -6.53 -19.22 12.42
N GLY A 159 -6.12 -17.96 12.67
CA GLY A 159 -5.36 -17.59 13.86
C GLY A 159 -3.96 -18.21 13.95
N ARG A 160 -3.54 -19.00 12.93
CA ARG A 160 -2.20 -19.62 12.85
C ARG A 160 -1.13 -18.60 12.52
N ALA A 161 -1.48 -17.59 11.73
CA ALA A 161 -0.76 -16.34 11.83
C ALA A 161 -1.22 -15.71 13.14
N LYS A 162 -0.29 -15.54 14.10
CA LYS A 162 -0.38 -14.43 15.05
C LYS A 162 -0.85 -13.23 14.21
N PRO A 163 -1.94 -12.53 14.58
CA PRO A 163 -2.50 -11.49 13.73
C PRO A 163 -1.35 -10.60 13.28
N LEU A 164 -1.33 -10.13 12.03
CA LEU A 164 -0.21 -9.32 11.51
C LEU A 164 0.19 -8.23 12.53
N VAL A 165 -0.82 -7.78 13.28
CA VAL A 165 -0.77 -7.11 14.57
C VAL A 165 0.25 -7.71 15.56
N GLN A 166 0.08 -8.90 16.13
CA GLN A 166 1.06 -9.48 17.07
C GLN A 166 2.46 -9.79 16.50
N VAL A 167 2.60 -10.23 15.24
CA VAL A 167 3.94 -10.55 14.65
C VAL A 167 4.72 -9.27 14.35
N LEU A 168 4.04 -8.25 13.85
CA LEU A 168 4.66 -6.95 13.70
C LEU A 168 4.81 -6.33 15.11
N PHE A 169 3.76 -6.23 15.91
CA PHE A 169 3.73 -5.48 17.18
C PHE A 169 4.36 -6.15 18.40
N SER A 170 5.18 -7.20 18.22
CA SER A 170 6.11 -7.64 19.28
C SER A 170 7.29 -6.66 19.36
N SER A 171 7.63 -6.25 20.58
CA SER A 171 8.64 -5.22 20.90
C SER A 171 10.08 -5.71 20.84
N ASP A 172 10.39 -6.58 19.87
CA ASP A 172 11.76 -7.04 19.60
C ASP A 172 12.38 -6.27 18.41
#